data_AF-A0A225UUE5-F1
#
_entry.id   AF-A0A225UUE5-F1
#
_cell.length_a   1.000
_cell.length_b   1.000
_cell.length_c   1.000
_cell.angle_alpha   90.00
_cell.angle_beta   90.00
_cell.angle_gamma   90.00
#
_symmetry.space_group_name_H-M   'P 1'
#
loop_
_entity.id
_entity.type
_entity.pdbx_description
1 polymer ?
#
loop_
_entity_poly.entity_id
_entity_poly.type
_entity_poly.pdbx_seq_one_letter_code
_entity_poly.pdbx_strand_id
1 'polypeptide(L)'
;MCGFVANIGAYIIYLVLLTLTNQVLSTWFFLLTALCPNLDIAKPIEIPDYLVWIYWINPIGWCMRALSVNEYRSSKYDVCEYGGVNYCSEFNMNMGEYYLSQFGVPSSKTWLWTGAIFMFLFYVFLLGASTYLLEYRRYLAPTDIQLLPKEIEEETEDGSDTSHDEVMVAVPRREKNFVPVSIAFTDLWYSVPDPTNTKETLDLLKGISGYATPGTLTALMGSTGAGKTTLMDVQKEAG
;
A
#
# COMPACT_ATOMS: atom_id res chain seq x y z
N MET A 1 5.66 7.40 -2.62
CA MET A 1 4.32 7.51 -3.22
C MET A 1 3.33 7.60 -2.08
N CYS A 2 2.69 8.76 -1.97
CA CYS A 2 2.13 9.34 -0.76
C CYS A 2 0.93 8.56 -0.21
N GLY A 3 0.83 8.53 1.11
CA GLY A 3 -0.29 7.95 1.84
C GLY A 3 -1.61 8.60 1.47
N PHE A 4 -2.69 7.82 1.57
CA PHE A 4 -4.05 8.28 1.39
C PHE A 4 -4.31 9.51 2.25
N VAL A 5 -4.51 10.65 1.61
CA VAL A 5 -5.11 11.81 2.25
C VAL A 5 -6.48 11.35 2.74
N ALA A 6 -6.81 11.60 4.01
CA ALA A 6 -8.13 11.31 4.60
C ALA A 6 -9.25 12.22 4.06
N ASN A 7 -9.14 12.60 2.79
CA ASN A 7 -10.18 13.26 2.02
C ASN A 7 -10.96 12.18 1.26
N ILE A 8 -12.23 12.03 1.58
CA ILE A 8 -13.15 11.09 0.94
C ILE A 8 -13.11 11.22 -0.59
N GLY A 9 -13.03 12.44 -1.11
CA GLY A 9 -12.91 12.68 -2.56
C GLY A 9 -11.65 12.07 -3.19
N ALA A 10 -10.48 12.26 -2.56
CA ALA A 10 -9.22 11.70 -3.05
C ALA A 10 -9.19 10.17 -2.94
N TYR A 11 -9.78 9.60 -1.88
CA TYR A 11 -9.92 8.16 -1.70
C TYR A 11 -10.83 7.54 -2.77
N ILE A 12 -11.97 8.18 -3.08
CA ILE A 12 -12.87 7.72 -4.14
C ILE A 12 -12.18 7.80 -5.50
N ILE A 13 -11.49 8.90 -5.81
CA ILE A 13 -10.74 9.04 -7.07
C ILE A 13 -9.67 7.96 -7.18
N TYR A 14 -8.93 7.67 -6.10
CA TYR A 14 -7.98 6.57 -6.08
C TYR A 14 -8.65 5.22 -6.35
N LEU A 15 -9.77 4.90 -5.68
CA LEU A 15 -10.49 3.65 -5.89
C LEU A 15 -11.02 3.53 -7.32
N VAL A 16 -11.52 4.62 -7.88
CA VAL A 16 -11.97 4.68 -9.28
C VAL A 16 -10.80 4.45 -10.23
N LEU A 17 -9.65 5.10 -10.02
CA LEU A 17 -8.46 4.89 -10.84
C LEU A 17 -7.91 3.46 -10.70
N LEU A 18 -7.94 2.89 -9.50
CA LEU A 18 -7.52 1.51 -9.25
C LEU A 18 -8.45 0.50 -9.92
N THR A 19 -9.77 0.73 -9.87
CA THR A 19 -10.74 -0.14 -10.55
C THR A 19 -10.64 -0.01 -12.07
N LEU A 20 -10.50 1.21 -12.59
CA LEU A 20 -10.31 1.46 -14.02
C LEU A 20 -9.01 0.84 -14.54
N THR A 21 -7.89 0.97 -13.83
CA THR A 21 -6.62 0.34 -14.24
C THR A 21 -6.71 -1.18 -14.25
N ASN A 22 -7.35 -1.79 -13.25
CA ASN A 22 -7.61 -3.23 -13.24
C ASN A 22 -8.52 -3.67 -14.41
N GLN A 23 -9.54 -2.89 -14.76
CA GLN A 23 -10.39 -3.19 -15.90
C GLN A 23 -9.68 -3.01 -17.24
N VAL A 24 -8.88 -1.96 -17.41
CA VAL A 24 -8.07 -1.74 -18.60
C VAL A 24 -7.04 -2.87 -18.78
N LEU A 25 -6.37 -3.28 -17.70
CA LEU A 25 -5.43 -4.40 -17.74
C LEU A 25 -6.14 -5.71 -18.11
N SER A 26 -7.30 -6.00 -17.51
CA SER A 26 -8.10 -7.17 -17.86
C SER A 26 -8.55 -7.16 -19.32
N THR A 27 -8.98 -5.99 -19.81
CA THR A 27 -9.43 -5.82 -21.21
C THR A 27 -8.26 -5.95 -22.18
N TRP A 28 -7.07 -5.46 -21.80
CA TRP A 28 -5.84 -5.61 -22.56
C TRP A 28 -5.42 -7.09 -22.68
N PHE A 29 -5.41 -7.84 -21.57
CA PHE A 29 -5.11 -9.27 -21.61
C PHE A 29 -6.16 -10.07 -22.41
N PHE A 30 -7.43 -9.68 -22.32
CA PHE A 30 -8.50 -10.27 -23.13
C PHE A 30 -8.33 -9.95 -24.62
N LEU A 31 -7.94 -8.73 -24.97
CA LEU A 31 -7.66 -8.32 -26.34
C LEU A 31 -6.45 -9.09 -26.91
N LEU A 32 -5.38 -9.25 -26.14
CA LEU A 32 -4.24 -10.08 -26.54
C LEU A 32 -4.65 -11.54 -26.75
N THR A 33 -5.52 -12.08 -25.88
CA THR A 33 -6.11 -13.41 -26.02
C THR A 33 -6.96 -13.54 -27.29
N ALA A 34 -7.77 -12.52 -27.61
CA ALA A 34 -8.64 -12.52 -28.78
C ALA A 34 -7.90 -12.27 -30.10
N LEU A 35 -6.74 -11.60 -30.06
CA LEU A 35 -5.86 -11.39 -31.20
C LEU A 35 -5.01 -12.62 -31.53
N CYS A 36 -4.86 -13.56 -30.60
CA CYS A 36 -4.35 -14.88 -30.93
C CYS A 36 -5.35 -15.57 -31.87
N PRO A 37 -4.91 -16.08 -33.03
CA PRO A 37 -5.79 -16.59 -34.09
C PRO A 37 -6.68 -17.77 -33.69
N ASN A 38 -6.42 -18.34 -32.52
CA ASN A 38 -7.22 -19.40 -31.94
C ASN A 38 -7.91 -18.85 -30.69
N LEU A 39 -9.25 -18.78 -30.74
CA LEU A 39 -10.13 -18.75 -29.55
C LEU A 39 -9.97 -20.04 -28.69
N ASP A 40 -9.03 -20.93 -29.06
CA ASP A 40 -8.68 -22.19 -28.41
C ASP A 40 -7.47 -22.05 -27.47
N ILE A 41 -7.41 -21.01 -26.61
CA ILE A 41 -6.60 -21.13 -25.38
C ILE A 41 -7.03 -22.36 -24.55
N ALA A 42 -8.21 -22.92 -24.83
CA ALA A 42 -8.73 -24.13 -24.23
C ALA A 42 -8.11 -25.44 -24.72
N LYS A 43 -7.31 -25.49 -25.79
CA LYS A 43 -6.64 -26.73 -26.20
C LYS A 43 -5.26 -26.83 -25.54
N PRO A 44 -5.04 -27.75 -24.57
CA PRO A 44 -3.75 -27.92 -23.90
C PRO A 44 -2.64 -28.48 -24.80
N ILE A 45 -2.81 -28.51 -26.13
CA ILE A 45 -1.99 -29.30 -27.06
C ILE A 45 -0.81 -28.49 -27.61
N GLU A 46 -0.88 -27.15 -27.61
CA GLU A 46 0.18 -26.28 -28.18
C GLU A 46 0.97 -25.48 -27.13
N ILE A 47 0.57 -25.55 -25.85
CA ILE A 47 1.29 -24.88 -24.76
C ILE A 47 2.38 -25.83 -24.26
N PRO A 48 3.65 -25.39 -24.13
CA PRO A 48 4.69 -26.22 -23.53
C PRO A 48 4.24 -26.75 -22.16
N ASP A 49 4.42 -28.06 -21.91
CA ASP A 49 3.88 -28.75 -20.71
C ASP A 49 4.22 -28.05 -19.39
N TYR A 50 5.39 -27.38 -19.33
CA TYR A 50 5.84 -26.63 -18.16
C TYR A 50 5.11 -25.29 -17.91
N LEU A 51 4.35 -24.77 -18.87
CA LEU A 51 3.54 -23.54 -18.73
C LEU A 51 2.05 -23.82 -18.48
N VAL A 52 1.62 -25.09 -18.54
CA VAL A 52 0.21 -25.48 -18.36
C VAL A 52 -0.35 -25.03 -17.01
N TRP A 53 0.47 -24.90 -15.96
CA TRP A 53 0.00 -24.44 -14.65
C TRP A 53 -0.52 -22.99 -14.65
N ILE A 54 0.00 -22.12 -15.53
CA ILE A 54 -0.47 -20.73 -15.67
C ILE A 54 -1.91 -20.69 -16.19
N TYR A 55 -2.27 -21.64 -17.06
CA TYR A 55 -3.65 -21.79 -17.52
C TYR A 55 -4.61 -22.12 -16.37
N TRP A 56 -4.17 -22.96 -15.42
CA TRP A 56 -4.98 -23.38 -14.28
C TRP A 56 -5.00 -22.38 -13.12
N ILE A 57 -4.03 -21.48 -13.02
CA ILE A 57 -4.03 -20.46 -11.96
C ILE A 57 -4.97 -19.28 -12.26
N ASN A 58 -5.41 -19.12 -13.52
CA ASN A 58 -6.23 -17.98 -13.94
C ASN A 58 -7.68 -18.09 -13.41
N PRO A 59 -8.11 -17.23 -12.46
CA PRO A 59 -9.47 -17.26 -11.89
C PRO A 59 -10.57 -16.93 -12.91
N ILE A 60 -10.27 -16.10 -13.91
CA ILE A 60 -11.22 -15.74 -14.97
C ILE A 60 -11.56 -16.98 -15.81
N GLY A 61 -10.56 -17.83 -16.10
CA GLY A 61 -10.77 -19.08 -16.82
C GLY A 61 -11.70 -20.05 -16.08
N TRP A 62 -11.52 -20.18 -14.76
CA TRP A 62 -12.42 -20.99 -13.92
C TRP A 62 -13.85 -20.43 -13.89
N CYS A 63 -14.00 -19.11 -13.81
CA CYS A 63 -15.30 -18.45 -13.86
C CYS A 63 -16.01 -18.69 -15.20
N MET A 64 -15.34 -18.46 -16.33
CA MET A 64 -15.90 -18.68 -17.66
C MET A 64 -16.37 -20.12 -17.86
N ARG A 65 -15.55 -21.12 -17.46
CA ARG A 65 -15.95 -22.55 -17.54
C ARG A 65 -17.18 -22.84 -16.68
N ALA A 66 -17.22 -22.32 -15.45
CA ALA A 66 -18.37 -22.51 -14.56
C ALA A 66 -19.65 -21.89 -15.13
N LEU A 67 -19.58 -20.69 -15.70
CA LEU A 67 -20.72 -20.02 -16.34
C LEU A 67 -21.18 -20.77 -17.59
N SER A 68 -20.26 -21.20 -18.46
CA SER A 68 -20.59 -22.00 -19.64
C SER A 68 -21.29 -23.30 -19.23
N VAL A 69 -20.78 -24.03 -18.25
CA VAL A 69 -21.43 -25.25 -17.74
C VAL A 69 -22.81 -24.95 -17.17
N ASN A 70 -22.97 -23.84 -16.43
CA ASN A 70 -24.28 -23.45 -15.88
C ASN A 70 -25.33 -23.21 -16.98
N GLU A 71 -24.95 -22.50 -18.04
CA GLU A 71 -25.86 -22.13 -19.13
C GLU A 71 -26.19 -23.33 -20.03
N TYR A 72 -25.17 -24.01 -20.55
CA TYR A 72 -25.33 -25.09 -21.52
C TYR A 72 -25.85 -26.40 -20.90
N ARG A 73 -25.77 -26.57 -19.57
CA ARG A 73 -26.39 -27.71 -18.86
C ARG A 73 -27.77 -27.39 -18.29
N SER A 74 -28.36 -26.24 -18.65
CA SER A 74 -29.75 -25.94 -18.35
C SER A 74 -30.71 -26.80 -19.20
N SER A 75 -31.93 -27.03 -18.70
CA SER A 75 -32.90 -27.91 -19.37
C SER A 75 -33.30 -27.45 -20.78
N LYS A 76 -33.06 -26.19 -21.14
CA LYS A 76 -33.35 -25.64 -22.47
C LYS A 76 -32.33 -26.10 -23.53
N TYR A 77 -31.07 -26.28 -23.13
CA TYR A 77 -29.97 -26.64 -24.02
C TYR A 77 -29.51 -28.09 -23.84
N ASP A 78 -29.93 -28.75 -22.75
CA ASP A 78 -29.68 -30.16 -22.48
C ASP A 78 -30.70 -31.08 -23.18
N VAL A 79 -30.87 -30.89 -24.50
CA VAL A 79 -31.82 -31.63 -25.34
C VAL A 79 -31.10 -32.37 -26.48
N CYS A 80 -31.71 -33.45 -26.96
CA CYS A 80 -31.20 -34.25 -28.06
C CYS A 80 -31.41 -33.61 -29.44
N GLU A 81 -32.50 -32.86 -29.59
CA GLU A 81 -32.85 -32.20 -30.86
C GLU A 81 -32.92 -30.69 -30.64
N TYR A 82 -32.17 -29.95 -31.44
CA TYR A 82 -32.17 -28.49 -31.40
C TYR A 82 -31.96 -27.91 -32.80
N GLY A 83 -32.85 -27.04 -33.26
CA GLY A 83 -32.75 -26.42 -34.58
C GLY A 83 -32.87 -27.38 -35.77
N GLY A 84 -33.55 -28.51 -35.60
CA GLY A 84 -33.76 -29.52 -36.66
C GLY A 84 -32.61 -30.52 -36.84
N VAL A 85 -31.62 -30.53 -35.92
CA VAL A 85 -30.51 -31.49 -35.90
C VAL A 85 -30.61 -32.37 -34.64
N ASN A 86 -30.43 -33.69 -34.81
CA ASN A 86 -30.45 -34.66 -33.72
C ASN A 86 -29.01 -35.01 -33.26
N TYR A 87 -28.55 -34.31 -32.22
CA TYR A 87 -27.21 -34.46 -31.64
C TYR A 87 -26.98 -35.83 -31.01
N CYS A 88 -28.02 -36.42 -30.42
CA CYS A 88 -27.92 -37.73 -29.77
C CYS A 88 -27.67 -38.88 -30.77
N SER A 89 -28.22 -38.82 -31.99
CA SER A 89 -27.97 -39.87 -32.99
C SER A 89 -26.66 -39.69 -33.74
N GLU A 90 -26.21 -38.45 -33.92
CA GLU A 90 -25.04 -38.13 -34.73
C GLU A 90 -23.75 -38.11 -33.91
N PHE A 91 -23.80 -37.59 -32.69
CA PHE A 91 -22.64 -37.38 -31.81
C PHE A 91 -22.73 -38.15 -30.48
N ASN A 92 -23.82 -38.88 -30.22
CA ASN A 92 -24.03 -39.64 -28.97
C ASN A 92 -23.97 -38.77 -27.70
N MET A 93 -24.26 -37.47 -27.83
CA MET A 93 -24.24 -36.50 -26.75
C MET A 93 -25.34 -35.45 -26.93
N ASN A 94 -25.74 -34.80 -25.83
CA ASN A 94 -26.74 -33.75 -25.88
C ASN A 94 -26.17 -32.48 -26.53
N MET A 95 -27.04 -31.61 -27.06
CA MET A 95 -26.62 -30.35 -27.69
C MET A 95 -25.68 -29.53 -26.78
N GLY A 96 -26.05 -29.33 -25.52
CA GLY A 96 -25.21 -28.61 -24.55
C GLY A 96 -23.84 -29.24 -24.30
N GLU A 97 -23.73 -30.56 -24.27
CA GLU A 97 -22.45 -31.26 -24.10
C GLU A 97 -21.58 -31.17 -25.36
N TYR A 98 -22.20 -31.24 -26.54
CA TYR A 98 -21.52 -31.07 -27.81
C TYR A 98 -20.85 -29.70 -27.92
N TYR A 99 -21.60 -28.62 -27.67
CA TYR A 99 -21.03 -27.26 -27.71
C TYR A 99 -19.93 -27.06 -26.66
N LEU A 100 -20.10 -27.57 -25.44
CA LEU A 100 -19.06 -27.50 -24.42
C LEU A 100 -17.78 -28.25 -24.84
N SER A 101 -17.93 -29.42 -25.48
CA SER A 101 -16.80 -30.21 -25.99
C SER A 101 -16.04 -29.49 -27.10
N GLN A 102 -16.75 -28.75 -27.98
CA GLN A 102 -16.14 -27.98 -29.06
C GLN A 102 -15.23 -26.86 -28.54
N PHE A 103 -15.61 -26.23 -27.42
CA PHE A 103 -14.81 -25.20 -26.74
C PHE A 103 -13.80 -25.77 -25.72
N GLY A 104 -13.64 -27.10 -25.63
CA GLY A 104 -12.74 -27.74 -24.66
C GLY A 104 -13.13 -27.51 -23.20
N VAL A 105 -14.41 -27.20 -22.94
CA VAL A 105 -14.95 -27.00 -21.59
C VAL A 105 -15.52 -28.32 -21.09
N PRO A 106 -15.18 -28.74 -19.86
CA PRO A 106 -15.71 -29.98 -19.30
C PRO A 106 -17.22 -29.88 -19.06
N SER A 107 -17.98 -30.91 -19.46
CA SER A 107 -19.45 -30.89 -19.43
C SER A 107 -20.09 -31.28 -18.10
N SER A 108 -19.30 -31.77 -17.13
CA SER A 108 -19.87 -32.28 -15.89
C SER A 108 -20.30 -31.16 -14.94
N LYS A 109 -21.50 -31.30 -14.35
CA LYS A 109 -22.09 -30.31 -13.43
C LYS A 109 -21.24 -30.06 -12.18
N THR A 110 -20.35 -31.00 -11.83
CA THR A 110 -19.38 -30.87 -10.74
C THR A 110 -18.45 -29.66 -10.93
N TRP A 111 -18.15 -29.27 -12.17
CA TRP A 111 -17.27 -28.12 -12.46
C TRP A 111 -17.81 -26.79 -11.95
N LEU A 112 -19.13 -26.66 -11.81
CA LEU A 112 -19.76 -25.48 -11.24
C LEU A 112 -19.32 -25.25 -9.79
N TRP A 113 -19.43 -26.30 -8.98
CA TRP A 113 -19.08 -26.26 -7.56
C TRP A 113 -17.57 -26.15 -7.35
N THR A 114 -16.76 -26.87 -8.13
CA THR A 114 -15.30 -26.75 -8.04
C THR A 114 -14.83 -25.36 -8.43
N GLY A 115 -15.43 -24.74 -9.46
CA GLY A 115 -15.13 -23.37 -9.85
C GLY A 115 -15.51 -22.36 -8.76
N ALA A 116 -16.68 -22.51 -8.15
CA ALA A 116 -17.11 -21.64 -7.05
C ALA A 116 -16.21 -21.74 -5.81
N ILE A 117 -15.83 -22.96 -5.41
CA ILE A 117 -14.93 -23.20 -4.29
C ILE A 117 -13.53 -22.63 -4.58
N PHE A 118 -13.00 -22.87 -5.78
CA PHE A 118 -11.71 -22.32 -6.20
C PHE A 118 -11.71 -20.78 -6.13
N MET A 119 -12.74 -20.13 -6.67
CA MET A 119 -12.86 -18.66 -6.63
C MET A 119 -12.93 -18.12 -5.20
N PHE A 120 -13.68 -18.79 -4.32
CA PHE A 120 -13.78 -18.39 -2.92
C PHE A 120 -12.43 -18.55 -2.18
N LEU A 121 -11.76 -19.68 -2.35
CA LEU A 121 -10.45 -19.92 -1.76
C LEU A 121 -9.39 -18.94 -2.27
N PHE A 122 -9.40 -18.66 -3.57
CA PHE A 122 -8.50 -17.69 -4.19
C PHE A 122 -8.75 -16.26 -3.67
N TYR A 123 -10.02 -15.89 -3.46
CA TYR A 123 -10.39 -14.62 -2.82
C TYR A 123 -9.84 -14.51 -1.39
N VAL A 124 -10.08 -15.52 -0.55
CA VAL A 124 -9.58 -15.55 0.83
C VAL A 124 -8.04 -15.53 0.84
N PHE A 125 -7.40 -16.25 -0.07
CA PHE A 125 -5.94 -16.24 -0.23
C PHE A 125 -5.42 -14.85 -0.59
N LEU A 126 -6.02 -14.16 -1.56
CA LEU A 126 -5.63 -12.79 -1.93
C LEU A 126 -5.84 -11.80 -0.78
N LEU A 127 -6.95 -11.93 -0.05
CA LEU A 127 -7.18 -11.13 1.15
C LEU A 127 -6.10 -11.40 2.21
N GLY A 128 -5.83 -12.66 2.54
CA GLY A 128 -4.80 -13.02 3.51
C GLY A 128 -3.39 -12.60 3.09
N ALA A 129 -3.06 -12.72 1.80
CA ALA A 129 -1.80 -12.23 1.27
C ALA A 129 -1.71 -10.70 1.35
N SER A 130 -2.82 -10.00 1.11
CA SER A 130 -2.87 -8.54 1.21
C SER A 130 -2.69 -8.05 2.66
N THR A 131 -3.33 -8.72 3.64
CA THR A 131 -3.17 -8.38 5.06
C THR A 131 -1.77 -8.71 5.55
N TYR A 132 -1.22 -9.88 5.19
CA TYR A 132 0.14 -10.27 5.51
C TYR A 132 1.19 -9.31 4.90
N LEU A 133 0.98 -8.88 3.64
CA LEU A 133 1.86 -7.92 2.99
C LEU A 133 1.83 -6.57 3.69
N LEU A 134 0.66 -6.08 4.11
CA LEU A 134 0.52 -4.83 4.86
C LEU A 134 1.15 -4.90 6.25
N GLU A 135 1.09 -6.07 6.90
CA GLU A 135 1.68 -6.30 8.22
C GLU A 135 3.22 -6.42 8.16
N TYR A 136 3.73 -7.20 7.21
CA TYR A 136 5.18 -7.43 7.05
C TYR A 136 5.90 -6.26 6.36
N ARG A 137 5.23 -5.61 5.40
CA ARG A 137 5.70 -4.38 4.75
C ARG A 137 4.85 -3.24 5.29
N ARG A 138 4.97 -2.95 6.59
CA ARG A 138 4.46 -1.71 7.16
C ARG A 138 5.16 -0.58 6.42
N TYR A 139 4.50 -0.01 5.42
CA TYR A 139 4.91 1.24 4.81
C TYR A 139 4.75 2.29 5.91
N LEU A 140 5.80 2.46 6.73
CA LEU A 140 5.90 3.59 7.64
C LEU A 140 5.69 4.83 6.76
N ALA A 141 4.60 5.55 6.99
CA ALA A 141 4.46 6.88 6.43
C ALA A 141 5.73 7.66 6.80
N PRO A 142 6.40 8.35 5.87
CA PRO A 142 7.47 9.26 6.24
C PRO A 142 6.86 10.28 7.18
N THR A 143 7.28 10.29 8.44
CA THR A 143 6.89 11.27 9.46
C THR A 143 7.55 12.63 9.23
N ASP A 144 7.67 13.05 7.97
CA ASP A 144 8.23 14.34 7.54
C ASP A 144 7.22 15.15 6.74
N ILE A 145 5.92 15.01 7.05
CA ILE A 145 4.97 16.09 6.76
C ILE A 145 5.01 16.99 7.98
N GLN A 146 6.05 17.84 8.03
CA GLN A 146 5.96 19.08 8.78
C GLN A 146 4.69 19.77 8.29
N LEU A 147 3.72 19.90 9.18
CA LEU A 147 2.63 20.83 9.05
C LEU A 147 3.29 22.20 8.91
N LEU A 148 3.56 22.63 7.67
CA LEU A 148 3.70 24.05 7.36
C LEU A 148 2.44 24.69 7.94
N PRO A 149 2.57 25.62 8.90
CA PRO A 149 1.45 26.48 9.25
C PRO A 149 0.99 27.08 7.92
N LYS A 150 -0.30 26.90 7.62
CA LYS A 150 -0.94 27.57 6.50
C LYS A 150 -0.82 29.07 6.78
N GLU A 151 0.26 29.68 6.31
CA GLU A 151 0.32 31.14 6.19
C GLU A 151 -0.85 31.51 5.27
N ILE A 152 -1.62 32.42 5.81
CA ILE A 152 -2.87 32.91 5.27
C ILE A 152 -2.56 33.44 3.86
N GLU A 153 -3.17 32.85 2.83
CA GLU A 153 -3.31 33.49 1.53
C GLU A 153 -4.23 34.72 1.75
N GLU A 154 -3.63 35.83 2.17
CA GLU A 154 -4.23 37.16 2.01
C GLU A 154 -4.04 37.56 0.54
N GLU A 155 -5.17 37.63 -0.15
CA GLU A 155 -5.31 38.16 -1.50
C GLU A 155 -4.62 39.53 -1.59
N THR A 156 -3.60 39.64 -2.44
CA THR A 156 -3.00 40.93 -2.77
C THR A 156 -3.87 41.60 -3.83
N GLU A 157 -4.82 42.42 -3.37
CA GLU A 157 -5.32 43.54 -4.17
C GLU A 157 -4.34 44.73 -4.10
N ASP A 158 -4.27 45.41 -5.23
CA ASP A 158 -3.37 46.49 -5.65
C ASP A 158 -3.44 47.76 -4.76
N GLY A 159 -2.32 48.50 -4.63
CA GLY A 159 -2.36 49.88 -4.10
C GLY A 159 -1.12 50.42 -3.36
N SER A 160 -0.21 51.05 -4.12
CA SER A 160 0.57 52.29 -3.83
C SER A 160 1.33 52.55 -2.51
N ASP A 161 2.64 52.83 -2.69
CA ASP A 161 3.56 53.79 -2.04
C ASP A 161 3.63 53.91 -0.50
N THR A 162 4.84 53.72 0.08
CA THR A 162 5.72 54.79 0.63
C THR A 162 7.00 54.19 1.26
N SER A 163 8.12 54.89 1.09
CA SER A 163 9.50 54.65 1.54
C SER A 163 9.73 54.28 3.02
N HIS A 164 10.61 53.31 3.29
CA HIS A 164 11.60 53.35 4.38
C HIS A 164 12.79 52.40 4.08
N ASP A 165 14.02 52.91 4.24
CA ASP A 165 15.29 52.19 4.12
C ASP A 165 15.41 51.06 5.17
N GLU A 166 15.41 49.80 4.73
CA GLU A 166 15.96 48.69 5.49
C GLU A 166 16.93 47.90 4.61
N VAL A 167 18.22 47.92 4.98
CA VAL A 167 19.26 47.11 4.35
C VAL A 167 19.07 45.66 4.77
N MET A 168 18.48 44.86 3.89
CA MET A 168 18.38 43.41 4.05
C MET A 168 19.77 42.77 3.93
N VAL A 169 20.40 42.46 5.07
CA VAL A 169 21.59 41.59 5.11
C VAL A 169 21.12 40.17 4.82
N ALA A 170 21.30 39.74 3.57
CA ALA A 170 21.08 38.35 3.17
C ALA A 170 22.11 37.46 3.88
N VAL A 171 21.72 36.85 5.00
CA VAL A 171 22.49 35.79 5.65
C VAL A 171 22.41 34.57 4.74
N PRO A 172 23.51 34.10 4.13
CA PRO A 172 23.47 32.88 3.32
C PRO A 172 23.05 31.74 4.25
N ARG A 173 21.88 31.14 3.94
CA ARG A 173 21.35 29.96 4.61
C ARG A 173 22.30 28.81 4.31
N ARG A 174 23.33 28.65 5.13
CA ARG A 174 24.25 27.52 5.06
C ARG A 174 23.43 26.30 5.46
N GLU A 175 22.99 25.53 4.47
CA GLU A 175 22.47 24.18 4.67
C GLU A 175 23.58 23.37 5.36
N LYS A 176 23.55 23.38 6.70
CA LYS A 176 24.26 22.37 7.46
C LYS A 176 23.44 21.11 7.26
N ASN A 177 24.00 20.15 6.52
CA ASN A 177 23.58 18.76 6.56
C ASN A 177 23.63 18.29 8.02
N PHE A 178 22.55 18.49 8.75
CA PHE A 178 22.42 18.07 10.13
C PHE A 178 21.79 16.69 10.11
N VAL A 179 22.56 15.69 10.50
CA VAL A 179 22.02 14.35 10.77
C VAL A 179 21.21 14.48 12.06
N PRO A 180 19.87 14.27 12.03
CA PRO A 180 19.06 14.37 13.24
C PRO A 180 19.44 13.24 14.20
N VAL A 181 19.94 13.59 15.39
CA VAL A 181 20.30 12.63 16.45
C VAL A 181 19.36 12.81 17.64
N SER A 182 18.65 11.75 18.01
CA SER A 182 17.88 11.70 19.25
C SER A 182 18.80 11.45 20.44
N ILE A 183 18.75 12.32 21.45
CA ILE A 183 19.55 12.19 22.66
C ILE A 183 18.62 11.70 23.77
N ALA A 184 18.97 10.60 24.42
CA ALA A 184 18.29 10.10 25.61
C ALA A 184 19.32 9.90 26.72
N PHE A 185 18.99 10.32 27.93
CA PHE A 185 19.82 10.17 29.10
C PHE A 185 19.00 9.58 30.24
N THR A 186 19.59 8.64 30.98
CA THR A 186 18.97 7.94 32.09
C THR A 186 19.89 8.03 33.29
N ASP A 187 19.33 8.37 34.45
CA ASP A 187 20.05 8.46 35.73
C ASP A 187 21.37 9.24 35.62
N LEU A 188 21.30 10.49 35.15
CA LEU A 188 22.47 11.35 35.06
C LEU A 188 22.83 11.92 36.44
N TRP A 189 24.07 11.69 36.88
CA TRP A 189 24.67 12.25 38.09
C TRP A 189 25.88 13.11 37.73
N TYR A 190 25.98 14.30 38.30
CA TYR A 190 27.12 15.18 38.10
C TYR A 190 27.46 15.90 39.39
N SER A 191 28.73 15.78 39.81
CA SER A 191 29.23 16.30 41.08
C SER A 191 30.45 17.17 40.83
N VAL A 192 30.48 18.36 41.42
CA VAL A 192 31.60 19.30 41.32
C VAL A 192 32.25 19.43 42.70
N PRO A 193 33.60 19.40 42.81
CA PRO A 193 34.28 19.63 44.08
C PRO A 193 34.07 21.07 44.56
N ASP A 194 33.76 21.25 45.84
CA ASP A 194 33.50 22.58 46.39
C ASP A 194 34.76 23.45 46.36
N PRO A 195 34.69 24.72 45.89
CA PRO A 195 35.85 25.61 45.81
C PRO A 195 36.37 26.05 47.20
N THR A 196 35.56 25.88 48.25
CA THR A 196 35.87 26.32 49.62
C THR A 196 36.41 25.19 50.51
N ASN A 197 36.13 23.93 50.17
CA ASN A 197 36.51 22.78 50.99
C ASN A 197 36.77 21.55 50.10
N THR A 198 38.04 21.19 49.91
CA THR A 198 38.50 20.20 48.91
C THR A 198 38.13 18.74 49.23
N LYS A 199 37.32 18.49 50.27
CA LYS A 199 36.92 17.14 50.72
C LYS A 199 35.43 16.84 50.51
N GLU A 200 34.62 17.82 50.09
CA GLU A 200 33.19 17.63 49.85
C GLU A 200 32.85 17.87 48.37
N THR A 201 32.11 16.92 47.79
CA THR A 201 31.63 16.99 46.40
C THR A 201 30.17 17.40 46.41
N LEU A 202 29.84 18.49 45.72
CA LEU A 202 28.48 18.98 45.58
C LEU A 202 27.82 18.30 44.37
N ASP A 203 26.81 17.47 44.63
CA ASP A 203 26.02 16.82 43.59
C ASP A 203 25.03 17.83 42.99
N LEU A 204 25.34 18.31 41.78
CA LEU A 204 24.55 19.31 41.03
C LEU A 204 23.41 18.67 40.24
N LEU A 205 23.58 17.45 39.75
CA LEU A 205 22.53 16.66 39.09
C LEU A 205 22.34 15.34 39.83
N LYS A 206 21.10 15.00 40.17
CA LYS A 206 20.74 13.78 40.90
C LYS A 206 19.67 13.00 40.14
N GLY A 207 20.07 11.90 39.50
CA GLY A 207 19.14 10.92 38.92
C GLY A 207 18.17 11.51 37.89
N ILE A 208 18.65 12.42 37.02
CA ILE A 208 17.78 13.06 36.02
C ILE A 208 17.73 12.16 34.79
N SER A 209 16.52 11.82 34.36
CA SER A 209 16.24 11.04 33.15
C SER A 209 15.38 11.85 32.18
N GLY A 210 15.68 11.79 30.89
CA GLY A 210 14.95 12.55 29.88
C GLY A 210 15.37 12.19 28.46
N TYR A 211 14.60 12.67 27.49
CA TYR A 211 14.88 12.48 26.06
C TYR A 211 14.59 13.77 25.30
N ALA A 212 15.38 14.02 24.26
CA ALA A 212 15.22 15.14 23.35
C ALA A 212 15.22 14.62 21.91
N THR A 213 14.12 14.88 21.20
CA THR A 213 13.96 14.49 19.79
C THR A 213 14.34 15.64 18.86
N PRO A 214 14.99 15.37 17.71
CA PRO A 214 15.25 16.37 16.69
C PRO A 214 13.94 17.00 16.20
N GLY A 215 13.91 18.32 16.04
CA GLY A 215 12.73 19.05 15.55
C GLY A 215 11.70 19.45 16.62
N THR A 216 11.87 19.03 17.88
CA THR A 216 11.05 19.48 19.02
C THR A 216 11.82 20.43 19.92
N LEU A 217 11.20 21.54 20.33
CA LEU A 217 11.79 22.47 21.31
C LEU A 217 11.50 21.97 22.73
N THR A 218 12.50 21.37 23.37
CA THR A 218 12.41 20.95 24.78
C THR A 218 12.84 22.10 25.68
N ALA A 219 11.90 22.67 26.44
CA ALA A 219 12.20 23.73 27.40
C ALA A 219 12.67 23.16 28.74
N LEU A 220 13.84 23.58 29.21
CA LEU A 220 14.39 23.20 30.51
C LEU A 220 14.09 24.29 31.53
N MET A 221 13.05 24.07 32.35
CA MET A 221 12.57 25.05 33.35
C MET A 221 12.97 24.64 34.77
N GLY A 222 13.31 25.62 35.60
CA GLY A 222 13.72 25.40 36.99
C GLY A 222 14.24 26.68 37.64
N SER A 223 14.35 26.69 38.97
CA SER A 223 14.86 27.83 39.74
C SER A 223 16.30 28.22 39.35
N THR A 224 16.67 29.48 39.58
CA THR A 224 18.05 29.96 39.36
C THR A 224 19.01 29.17 40.26
N GLY A 225 20.00 28.49 39.67
CA GLY A 225 20.93 27.60 40.39
C GLY A 225 20.63 26.10 40.31
N ALA A 226 19.52 25.67 39.69
CA ALA A 226 19.13 24.25 39.61
C ALA A 226 19.96 23.38 38.63
N GLY A 227 21.10 23.85 38.12
CA GLY A 227 21.95 23.05 37.23
C GLY A 227 21.48 22.92 35.77
N LYS A 228 20.65 23.85 35.28
CA LYS A 228 20.12 23.83 33.89
C LYS A 228 21.23 23.97 32.83
N THR A 229 22.13 24.92 33.02
CA THR A 229 23.27 25.16 32.11
C THR A 229 24.27 24.02 32.19
N THR A 230 24.53 23.49 33.39
CA THR A 230 25.41 22.33 33.58
C THR A 230 24.88 21.07 32.89
N LEU A 231 23.56 20.86 32.89
CA LEU A 231 22.95 19.75 32.14
C LEU A 231 23.18 19.91 30.62
N MET A 232 22.97 21.12 30.09
CA MET A 232 23.20 21.41 28.67
C MET A 232 24.67 21.23 28.25
N ASP A 233 25.62 21.58 29.12
CA ASP A 233 27.04 21.43 28.80
C ASP A 233 27.51 19.96 28.88
N VAL A 234 27.03 19.18 29.85
CA VAL A 234 27.29 17.73 29.91
C VAL A 234 26.78 17.01 28.67
N GLN A 235 25.62 17.42 28.13
CA GLN A 235 25.08 16.84 26.89
C GLN A 235 25.89 17.19 25.64
N LYS A 236 26.54 18.37 25.60
CA LYS A 236 27.39 18.76 24.47
C LYS A 236 28.73 18.03 24.46
N GLU A 237 29.29 17.72 25.63
CA GLU A 237 30.57 17.01 25.74
C GLU A 237 30.43 15.49 25.50
N ALA A 238 29.23 14.93 25.70
CA ALA A 238 28.98 13.50 25.60
C ALA A 238 28.64 12.98 24.18
N GLY A 239 28.51 13.86 23.18
CA GLY A 239 28.19 13.51 21.78
C GLY A 239 29.31 13.81 20.81
#